data_AF-A0A2N2RA49-F1
#
_entry.id   AF-A0A2N2RA49-F1
#
_cell.length_a   1.000
_cell.length_b   1.000
_cell.length_c   1.000
_cell.angle_alpha   90.00
_cell.angle_beta   90.00
_cell.angle_gamma   90.00
#
_symmetry.space_group_name_H-M   'P 1'
#
loop_
_entity.id
_entity.type
_entity.pdbx_description
1 polymer ?
#
loop_
_entity_poly.entity_id
_entity_poly.type
_entity_poly.pdbx_seq_one_letter_code
_entity_poly.pdbx_strand_id
1 'polypeptide(L)'
;MMGAYLLSIMVDMESEEDAQKRLGPYYIAIWQGCAPGVSQAIRDFRERWKPYSISSRRYPIWRLIHEVVDPAVSAYLATLPARYSGYVPGAGTGIGFSAIIRLVGFDAMVRVQRQLLRQFIKTEDKQTARDQRFVAAFESLIDLVSDCGRKRPKTSTAVRGVSLNAERKHGFCDFCGNLSEFSAFMANVAEEKVNDVELENRKKLELSHQYCNRHRPKLPNGEWNPVYRQAKRSLSQFEVEVARLSRQCARPSSPQAAASGDPLVDSYYYRYLLHKGVQPADKAALRNLARLMVDKKLSDTKKKMLVLLHSGFNQSVIASKLQGHGQKPLTRQAVSKALASISEVFDLRKPNRHFVF
;
A
#
# COMPACT_ATOMS: atom_id res chain seq x y z
N MET A 1 -39.98 31.75 34.69
CA MET A 1 -40.03 31.53 33.22
C MET A 1 -38.61 31.70 32.63
N MET A 2 -37.67 30.83 33.02
CA MET A 2 -36.28 30.80 32.52
C MET A 2 -35.77 29.34 32.55
N GLY A 3 -36.39 28.47 31.77
CA GLY A 3 -36.06 27.04 31.76
C GLY A 3 -36.21 26.36 30.41
N ALA A 4 -36.24 27.12 29.30
CA ALA A 4 -36.55 26.58 27.98
C ALA A 4 -35.60 27.05 26.86
N TYR A 5 -34.42 27.61 27.18
CA TYR A 5 -33.49 28.17 26.19
C TYR A 5 -32.11 27.50 26.13
N LEU A 6 -31.91 26.35 26.79
CA LEU A 6 -30.63 25.63 26.79
C LEU A 6 -30.75 24.17 26.29
N LEU A 7 -31.79 23.87 25.50
CA LEU A 7 -32.03 22.52 24.97
C LEU A 7 -32.30 22.50 23.46
N SER A 8 -31.66 23.41 22.73
CA SER A 8 -31.59 23.32 21.27
C SER A 8 -30.17 23.62 20.81
N ILE A 9 -29.60 22.72 20.00
CA ILE A 9 -28.21 22.61 19.51
C ILE A 9 -27.35 21.60 20.29
N MET A 10 -27.83 20.37 20.40
CA MET A 10 -26.99 19.19 20.18
C MET A 10 -27.39 18.66 18.81
N VAL A 11 -26.69 19.08 17.76
CA VAL A 11 -26.73 18.35 16.49
C VAL A 11 -26.08 17.01 16.79
N ASP A 12 -26.87 15.94 16.81
CA ASP A 12 -26.39 14.57 16.99
C ASP A 12 -25.30 14.29 15.96
N MET A 13 -24.03 14.38 16.38
CA MET A 13 -22.92 13.91 15.56
C MET A 13 -22.99 12.39 15.56
N GLU A 14 -23.54 11.85 14.46
CA GLU A 14 -23.49 10.42 14.16
C GLU A 14 -22.07 9.88 14.40
N SER A 15 -21.96 8.78 15.13
CA SER A 15 -20.66 8.15 15.36
C SER A 15 -20.08 7.61 14.04
N GLU A 16 -18.75 7.52 13.92
CA GLU A 16 -18.15 6.98 12.69
C GLU A 16 -18.55 5.50 12.45
N GLU A 17 -18.90 4.76 13.50
CA GLU A 17 -19.39 3.38 13.38
C GLU A 17 -20.81 3.32 12.79
N ASP A 18 -21.69 4.23 13.20
CA ASP A 18 -23.05 4.33 12.67
C ASP A 18 -23.03 4.84 11.22
N ALA A 19 -22.19 5.83 10.93
CA ALA A 19 -21.96 6.31 9.57
C ALA A 19 -21.45 5.20 8.66
N GLN A 20 -20.54 4.34 9.15
CA GLN A 20 -20.04 3.19 8.39
C GLN A 20 -21.15 2.17 8.09
N LYS A 21 -22.02 1.87 9.06
CA LYS A 21 -23.18 0.97 8.86
C LYS A 21 -24.16 1.54 7.84
N ARG A 22 -24.47 2.84 7.95
CA ARG A 22 -25.43 3.54 7.07
C ARG A 22 -24.93 3.69 5.63
N LEU A 23 -23.68 4.10 5.46
CA LEU A 23 -23.09 4.37 4.14
C LEU A 23 -22.59 3.10 3.44
N GLY A 24 -22.27 2.05 4.20
CA GLY A 24 -21.83 0.75 3.70
C GLY A 24 -20.67 0.88 2.69
N PRO A 25 -20.84 0.44 1.43
CA PRO A 25 -19.78 0.50 0.42
C PRO A 25 -19.39 1.92 -0.02
N TYR A 26 -20.14 2.95 0.40
CA TYR A 26 -19.86 4.36 0.13
C TYR A 26 -19.19 5.08 1.29
N TYR A 27 -18.86 4.37 2.37
CA TYR A 27 -18.10 4.91 3.48
C TYR A 27 -16.62 5.10 3.08
N ILE A 28 -16.07 6.27 3.37
CA ILE A 28 -14.66 6.61 3.16
C ILE A 28 -14.05 6.87 4.53
N ALA A 29 -12.99 6.17 4.94
CA ALA A 29 -12.41 6.36 6.28
C ALA A 29 -11.81 7.77 6.47
N ILE A 30 -11.93 8.32 7.68
CA ILE A 30 -11.21 9.52 8.13
C ILE A 30 -10.26 9.12 9.25
N TRP A 31 -9.01 9.53 9.15
CA TRP A 31 -8.00 9.22 10.15
C TRP A 31 -8.20 10.03 11.43
N GLN A 32 -7.93 9.39 12.57
CA GLN A 32 -8.01 10.06 13.87
C GLN A 32 -7.02 11.24 13.92
N GLY A 33 -7.50 12.40 14.37
CA GLY A 33 -6.68 13.62 14.42
C GLY A 33 -6.63 14.40 13.09
N CYS A 34 -7.40 14.00 12.08
CA CYS A 34 -7.57 14.77 10.84
C CYS A 34 -8.02 16.22 11.13
N ALA A 35 -7.59 17.17 10.30
CA ALA A 35 -7.93 18.57 10.44
C ALA A 35 -9.47 18.76 10.39
N PRO A 36 -10.10 19.52 11.33
CA PRO A 36 -11.56 19.60 11.42
C PRO A 36 -12.25 19.97 10.11
N GLY A 37 -11.78 21.00 9.42
CA GLY A 37 -12.36 21.43 8.13
C GLY A 37 -12.25 20.35 7.04
N VAL A 38 -11.12 19.63 6.97
CA VAL A 38 -10.93 18.53 6.01
C VAL A 38 -11.82 17.35 6.37
N SER A 39 -11.90 16.98 7.66
CA SER A 39 -12.77 15.90 8.13
C SER A 39 -14.24 16.19 7.80
N GLN A 40 -14.69 17.44 7.98
CA GLN A 40 -16.05 17.84 7.67
C GLN A 40 -16.32 17.78 6.16
N ALA A 41 -15.40 18.28 5.33
CA ALA A 41 -15.52 18.16 3.88
C ALA A 41 -15.62 16.70 3.41
N ILE A 42 -14.87 15.78 4.01
CA ILE A 42 -14.98 14.35 3.69
C ILE A 42 -16.35 13.80 4.12
N ARG A 43 -16.89 14.22 5.28
CA ARG A 43 -18.25 13.85 5.71
C ARG A 43 -19.31 14.34 4.72
N ASP A 44 -19.25 15.60 4.32
CA ASP A 44 -20.18 16.17 3.34
C ASP A 44 -20.06 15.47 1.97
N PHE A 45 -18.84 15.08 1.60
CA PHE A 45 -18.57 14.29 0.41
C PHE A 45 -19.23 12.91 0.47
N ARG A 46 -19.12 12.20 1.62
CA ARG A 46 -19.72 10.86 1.83
C ARG A 46 -21.23 10.85 1.58
N GLU A 47 -21.94 11.92 1.94
CA GLU A 47 -23.38 12.02 1.71
C GLU A 47 -23.73 12.22 0.24
N ARG A 48 -22.90 12.97 -0.50
CA ARG A 48 -23.20 13.41 -1.86
C ARG A 48 -22.64 12.51 -2.93
N TRP A 49 -21.57 11.76 -2.67
CA TRP A 49 -20.79 11.18 -3.76
C TRP A 49 -21.44 9.98 -4.43
N LYS A 50 -22.44 9.32 -3.83
CA LYS A 50 -23.10 8.10 -4.37
C LYS A 50 -23.41 8.13 -5.88
N PRO A 51 -24.04 9.16 -6.49
CA PRO A 51 -24.27 9.24 -7.94
C PRO A 51 -23.04 9.62 -8.77
N TYR A 52 -21.95 10.05 -8.16
CA TYR A 52 -20.74 10.53 -8.84
C TYR A 52 -19.77 9.39 -9.17
N SER A 53 -19.11 9.45 -10.32
CA SER A 53 -18.02 8.54 -10.69
C SER A 53 -17.07 9.19 -11.70
N ILE A 54 -15.93 8.56 -11.96
CA ILE A 54 -14.96 9.01 -12.99
C ILE A 54 -15.60 9.04 -14.38
N SER A 55 -16.37 8.00 -14.70
CA SER A 55 -16.99 7.79 -16.00
C SER A 55 -18.35 8.48 -16.18
N SER A 56 -18.90 9.12 -15.14
CA SER A 56 -20.22 9.74 -15.21
C SER A 56 -20.15 11.09 -15.90
N ARG A 57 -20.82 11.22 -17.05
CA ARG A 57 -20.94 12.50 -17.77
C ARG A 57 -21.79 13.52 -17.01
N ARG A 58 -22.82 13.07 -16.30
CA ARG A 58 -23.77 13.93 -15.56
C ARG A 58 -23.25 14.31 -14.16
N TYR A 59 -22.57 13.38 -13.49
CA TYR A 59 -22.03 13.55 -12.13
C TYR A 59 -20.53 13.20 -12.09
N PRO A 60 -19.68 14.01 -12.74
CA PRO A 60 -18.25 13.76 -12.73
C PRO A 60 -17.68 13.91 -11.32
N ILE A 61 -16.98 12.89 -10.82
CA ILE A 61 -16.47 12.87 -9.44
C ILE A 61 -15.51 14.02 -9.12
N TRP A 62 -14.72 14.48 -10.10
CA TRP A 62 -13.81 15.62 -9.93
C TRP A 62 -14.55 16.90 -9.56
N ARG A 63 -15.79 17.08 -10.04
CA ARG A 63 -16.61 18.26 -9.73
C ARG A 63 -16.98 18.28 -8.25
N LEU A 64 -17.33 17.13 -7.69
CA LEU A 64 -17.65 17.05 -6.27
C LEU A 64 -16.41 17.30 -5.39
N ILE A 65 -15.24 16.80 -5.80
CA ILE A 65 -13.97 17.08 -5.11
C ILE A 65 -13.68 18.58 -5.15
N HIS A 66 -13.80 19.21 -6.33
CA HIS A 66 -13.62 20.65 -6.49
C HIS A 66 -14.58 21.46 -5.60
N GLU A 67 -15.86 21.09 -5.55
CA GLU A 67 -16.87 21.83 -4.80
C GLU A 67 -16.73 21.67 -3.27
N VAL A 68 -16.35 20.48 -2.79
CA VAL A 68 -16.42 20.14 -1.36
C VAL A 68 -15.03 20.10 -0.72
N VAL A 69 -14.05 19.51 -1.40
CA VAL A 69 -12.73 19.20 -0.82
C VAL A 69 -11.73 20.33 -1.02
N ASP A 70 -11.65 20.90 -2.23
CA ASP A 70 -10.66 21.94 -2.54
C ASP A 70 -10.72 23.16 -1.59
N PRO A 71 -11.90 23.71 -1.23
CA PRO A 71 -11.97 24.84 -0.29
C PRO A 71 -11.43 24.48 1.10
N ALA A 72 -11.75 23.29 1.59
CA ALA A 72 -11.30 22.83 2.90
C ALA A 72 -9.80 22.56 2.94
N VAL A 73 -9.23 21.98 1.87
CA VAL A 73 -7.79 21.78 1.73
C VAL A 73 -7.06 23.11 1.65
N SER A 74 -7.56 24.06 0.85
CA SER A 74 -6.97 25.39 0.72
C SER A 74 -6.97 26.15 2.06
N ALA A 75 -8.12 26.18 2.74
CA ALA A 75 -8.26 26.79 4.05
C ALA A 75 -7.33 26.14 5.08
N TYR A 76 -7.20 24.80 5.07
CA TYR A 76 -6.28 24.11 5.97
C TYR A 76 -4.82 24.47 5.69
N LEU A 77 -4.40 24.47 4.42
CA LEU A 77 -3.03 24.82 4.04
C LEU A 77 -2.65 26.24 4.43
N ALA A 78 -3.60 27.19 4.36
CA ALA A 78 -3.38 28.56 4.80
C ALA A 78 -3.08 28.68 6.30
N THR A 79 -3.45 27.70 7.12
CA THR A 79 -3.13 27.67 8.57
C THR A 79 -1.73 27.12 8.88
N LEU A 80 -1.05 26.56 7.88
CA LEU A 80 0.22 25.88 8.08
C LEU A 80 1.42 26.78 7.75
N PRO A 81 2.58 26.55 8.41
CA PRO A 81 3.81 27.22 8.02
C PRO A 81 4.18 26.93 6.56
N ALA A 82 4.75 27.93 5.87
CA ALA A 82 5.08 27.84 4.44
C ALA A 82 5.89 26.60 4.05
N ARG A 83 6.75 26.08 4.94
CA ARG A 83 7.54 24.86 4.71
C ARG A 83 6.72 23.59 4.46
N TYR A 84 5.45 23.53 4.89
CA TYR A 84 4.58 22.36 4.67
C TYR A 84 4.11 22.26 3.21
N SER A 85 4.14 23.38 2.47
CA SER A 85 3.70 23.43 1.07
C SER A 85 4.49 22.47 0.17
N GLY A 86 5.78 22.27 0.44
CA GLY A 86 6.64 21.34 -0.32
C GLY A 86 6.20 19.87 -0.28
N TYR A 87 5.25 19.51 0.60
CA TYR A 87 4.74 18.15 0.76
C TYR A 87 3.32 17.96 0.23
N VAL A 88 2.83 18.94 -0.51
CA VAL A 88 1.48 18.95 -1.08
C VAL A 88 1.61 19.23 -2.57
N PRO A 89 1.09 18.34 -3.45
CA PRO A 89 1.09 18.57 -4.88
C PRO A 89 0.45 19.93 -5.20
N GLY A 90 1.12 20.73 -6.02
CA GLY A 90 0.62 22.02 -6.51
C GLY A 90 0.44 23.11 -5.45
N ALA A 91 0.94 22.94 -4.23
CA ALA A 91 0.95 24.04 -3.27
C ALA A 91 1.84 25.18 -3.79
N GLY A 92 1.36 26.42 -3.66
CA GLY A 92 2.03 27.62 -4.15
C GLY A 92 1.86 27.91 -5.65
N THR A 93 1.24 27.02 -6.43
CA THR A 93 1.00 27.25 -7.87
C THR A 93 -0.39 27.83 -8.18
N GLY A 94 -1.26 27.95 -7.16
CA GLY A 94 -2.66 28.36 -7.32
C GLY A 94 -3.57 27.28 -7.91
N ILE A 95 -3.05 26.07 -8.15
CA ILE A 95 -3.81 24.95 -8.71
C ILE A 95 -4.45 24.15 -7.56
N GLY A 96 -5.78 23.99 -7.62
CA GLY A 96 -6.55 23.24 -6.62
C GLY A 96 -6.27 21.73 -6.63
N PHE A 97 -6.55 21.07 -5.49
CA PHE A 97 -6.33 19.63 -5.30
C PHE A 97 -7.05 18.77 -6.37
N SER A 98 -8.30 19.12 -6.71
CA SER A 98 -9.07 18.48 -7.77
C SER A 98 -8.47 18.66 -9.17
N ALA A 99 -7.89 19.82 -9.46
CA ALA A 99 -7.29 20.13 -10.76
C ALA A 99 -6.03 19.29 -10.99
N ILE A 100 -5.24 19.04 -9.94
CA ILE A 100 -4.08 18.15 -10.00
C ILE A 100 -4.53 16.72 -10.26
N ILE A 101 -5.55 16.23 -9.54
CA ILE A 101 -6.14 14.90 -9.77
C ILE A 101 -6.61 14.76 -11.22
N ARG A 102 -7.25 15.79 -11.78
CA ARG A 102 -7.70 15.79 -13.18
C ARG A 102 -6.53 15.72 -14.17
N LEU A 103 -5.40 16.33 -13.85
CA LEU A 103 -4.20 16.32 -14.70
C LEU A 103 -3.47 14.98 -14.66
N VAL A 104 -3.26 14.41 -13.47
CA VAL A 104 -2.38 13.23 -13.29
C VAL A 104 -3.14 11.91 -13.12
N GLY A 105 -4.44 11.96 -12.83
CA GLY A 105 -5.27 10.80 -12.50
C GLY A 105 -5.21 10.40 -11.02
N PHE A 106 -6.25 9.69 -10.56
CA PHE A 106 -6.42 9.28 -9.15
C PHE A 106 -5.26 8.43 -8.63
N ASP A 107 -4.84 7.40 -9.38
CA ASP A 107 -3.77 6.49 -8.95
C ASP A 107 -2.41 7.19 -8.86
N ALA A 108 -2.10 8.07 -9.80
CA ALA A 108 -0.86 8.85 -9.77
C ALA A 108 -0.88 9.85 -8.62
N MET A 109 -2.00 10.52 -8.37
CA MET A 109 -2.15 11.43 -7.24
C MET A 109 -1.90 10.72 -5.90
N VAL A 110 -2.50 9.54 -5.70
CA VAL A 110 -2.27 8.73 -4.49
C VAL A 110 -0.78 8.42 -4.32
N ARG A 111 -0.09 8.00 -5.39
CA ARG A 111 1.35 7.69 -5.37
C ARG A 111 2.19 8.93 -5.01
N VAL A 112 1.92 10.07 -5.65
CA VAL A 112 2.66 11.31 -5.42
C VAL A 112 2.45 11.81 -3.99
N GLN A 113 1.19 11.91 -3.54
CA GLN A 113 0.89 12.40 -2.19
C GLN A 113 1.52 11.51 -1.10
N ARG A 114 1.49 10.18 -1.28
CA ARG A 114 2.16 9.24 -0.36
C ARG A 114 3.68 9.45 -0.33
N GLN A 115 4.30 9.68 -1.48
CA GLN A 115 5.73 9.93 -1.54
C GLN A 115 6.12 11.24 -0.85
N LEU A 116 5.33 12.29 -1.05
CA LEU A 116 5.53 13.58 -0.37
C LEU A 116 5.33 13.46 1.14
N LEU A 117 4.32 12.71 1.58
CA LEU A 117 4.09 12.49 3.01
C LEU A 117 5.24 11.70 3.66
N ARG A 118 5.79 10.70 2.97
CA ARG A 118 7.02 10.02 3.41
C ARG A 118 8.19 10.97 3.55
N GLN A 119 8.34 11.91 2.61
CA GLN A 119 9.40 12.90 2.68
C GLN A 119 9.21 13.83 3.88
N PHE A 120 7.98 14.30 4.13
CA PHE A 120 7.63 15.10 5.31
C PHE A 120 8.02 14.40 6.61
N ILE A 121 7.60 13.14 6.77
CA ILE A 121 7.90 12.32 7.96
C ILE A 121 9.41 12.17 8.16
N LYS A 122 10.17 12.08 7.07
CA LYS A 122 11.62 11.90 7.14
C LYS A 122 12.38 13.17 7.48
N THR A 123 11.88 14.35 7.07
CA THR A 123 12.68 15.59 7.07
C THR A 123 12.17 16.66 8.02
N GLU A 124 10.86 16.74 8.25
CA GLU A 124 10.22 17.85 8.96
C GLU A 124 9.41 17.43 10.18
N ASP A 125 8.90 16.20 10.20
CA ASP A 125 8.04 15.71 11.27
C ASP A 125 8.78 15.61 12.61
N LYS A 126 8.30 16.39 13.58
CA LYS A 126 8.80 16.41 14.96
C LYS A 126 7.81 15.76 15.93
N GLN A 127 6.81 15.04 15.41
CA GLN A 127 5.74 14.40 16.17
C GLN A 127 4.92 15.39 17.01
N THR A 128 4.87 16.66 16.59
CA THR A 128 4.01 17.65 17.25
C THR A 128 2.55 17.40 16.90
N ALA A 129 1.62 17.93 17.71
CA ALA A 129 0.19 17.84 17.42
C ALA A 129 -0.17 18.41 16.03
N ARG A 130 0.58 19.40 15.52
CA ARG A 130 0.41 19.93 14.17
C ARG A 130 0.87 18.94 13.10
N ASP A 131 2.03 18.31 13.29
CA ASP A 131 2.57 17.34 12.33
C ASP A 131 1.67 16.10 12.24
N GLN A 132 1.23 15.60 13.38
CA GLN A 132 0.28 14.49 13.46
C GLN A 132 -1.05 14.84 12.76
N ARG A 133 -1.56 16.05 12.95
CA ARG A 133 -2.76 16.54 12.26
C ARG A 133 -2.55 16.66 10.75
N PHE A 134 -1.38 17.11 10.31
CA PHE A 134 -1.01 17.16 8.89
C PHE A 134 -0.99 15.77 8.27
N VAL A 135 -0.32 14.81 8.91
CA VAL A 135 -0.29 13.42 8.46
C VAL A 135 -1.70 12.83 8.39
N ALA A 136 -2.50 12.96 9.45
CA ALA A 136 -3.86 12.44 9.47
C ALA A 136 -4.78 13.07 8.41
N ALA A 137 -4.64 14.39 8.14
CA ALA A 137 -5.40 15.07 7.11
C ALA A 137 -5.07 14.52 5.71
N PHE A 138 -3.78 14.37 5.39
CA PHE A 138 -3.37 13.88 4.08
C PHE A 138 -3.58 12.38 3.88
N GLU A 139 -3.48 11.55 4.93
CA GLU A 139 -3.89 10.14 4.85
C GLU A 139 -5.41 10.03 4.59
N SER A 140 -6.24 10.85 5.23
CA SER A 140 -7.69 10.89 4.96
C SER A 140 -8.00 11.29 3.52
N LEU A 141 -7.27 12.27 2.98
CA LEU A 141 -7.41 12.68 1.57
C LEU A 141 -6.91 11.61 0.60
N ILE A 142 -5.83 10.90 0.94
CA ILE A 142 -5.33 9.76 0.16
C ILE A 142 -6.41 8.67 0.07
N ASP A 143 -7.05 8.34 1.20
CA ASP A 143 -8.12 7.34 1.22
C ASP A 143 -9.33 7.79 0.40
N LEU A 144 -9.74 9.06 0.50
CA LEU A 144 -10.79 9.64 -0.35
C LEU A 144 -10.46 9.50 -1.85
N VAL A 145 -9.27 9.90 -2.26
CA VAL A 145 -8.83 9.83 -3.67
C VAL A 145 -8.77 8.37 -4.13
N SER A 146 -8.25 7.48 -3.28
CA SER A 146 -8.18 6.05 -3.57
C SER A 146 -9.58 5.45 -3.77
N ASP A 147 -10.56 5.81 -2.95
CA ASP A 147 -11.93 5.27 -3.06
C ASP A 147 -12.69 5.88 -4.24
N CYS A 148 -12.43 7.14 -4.58
CA CYS A 148 -12.88 7.75 -5.83
C CYS A 148 -12.34 7.02 -7.06
N GLY A 149 -11.05 6.66 -7.05
CA GLY A 149 -10.38 5.87 -8.09
C GLY A 149 -11.02 4.50 -8.32
N ARG A 150 -11.44 3.84 -7.24
CA ARG A 150 -12.04 2.50 -7.26
C ARG A 150 -13.52 2.49 -7.65
N LYS A 151 -14.19 3.64 -7.63
CA LYS A 151 -15.64 3.72 -7.83
C LYS A 151 -16.04 3.48 -9.28
N ARG A 152 -16.75 2.37 -9.51
CA ARG A 152 -17.31 2.00 -10.82
C ARG A 152 -18.70 2.60 -11.05
N PRO A 153 -19.05 2.99 -12.29
CA PRO A 153 -20.42 3.38 -12.63
C PRO A 153 -21.39 2.20 -12.50
N LYS A 154 -22.63 2.47 -12.07
CA LYS A 154 -23.72 1.48 -12.04
C LYS A 154 -24.26 1.10 -13.43
N THR A 155 -23.87 1.81 -14.48
CA THR A 155 -24.29 1.56 -15.86
C THR A 155 -23.08 1.23 -16.72
N SER A 156 -22.60 0.00 -16.63
CA SER A 156 -21.93 -0.65 -17.76
C SER A 156 -22.85 -1.75 -18.25
N THR A 157 -23.93 -1.38 -18.95
CA THR A 157 -24.48 -2.30 -19.93
C THR A 157 -23.33 -2.60 -20.89
N ALA A 158 -22.88 -3.85 -20.88
CA ALA A 158 -21.85 -4.34 -21.77
C ALA A 158 -22.16 -3.86 -23.19
N VAL A 159 -21.17 -3.23 -23.84
CA VAL A 159 -21.19 -3.04 -25.28
C VAL A 159 -21.50 -4.41 -25.90
N ARG A 160 -22.55 -4.48 -26.74
CA ARG A 160 -22.98 -5.73 -27.39
C ARG A 160 -21.75 -6.44 -27.99
N GLY A 161 -21.54 -7.68 -27.56
CA GLY A 161 -20.44 -8.53 -28.03
C GLY A 161 -19.25 -8.69 -27.07
N VAL A 162 -19.28 -8.10 -25.87
CA VAL A 162 -18.17 -8.19 -24.90
C VAL A 162 -18.66 -8.62 -23.51
N SER A 163 -18.57 -9.91 -23.18
CA SER A 163 -18.73 -10.40 -21.79
C SER A 163 -17.37 -10.61 -21.12
N LEU A 164 -16.55 -9.55 -21.06
CA LEU A 164 -15.44 -9.54 -20.11
C LEU A 164 -16.06 -9.35 -18.72
N ASN A 165 -16.23 -10.43 -17.96
CA ASN A 165 -16.74 -10.37 -16.58
C ASN A 165 -15.83 -9.48 -15.73
N ALA A 166 -16.18 -8.19 -15.65
CA ALA A 166 -15.53 -7.21 -14.78
C ALA A 166 -15.72 -7.53 -13.29
N GLU A 167 -16.54 -8.52 -12.96
CA GLU A 167 -16.71 -9.09 -11.61
C GLU A 167 -15.57 -10.03 -11.20
N ARG A 168 -14.67 -10.41 -12.12
CA ARG A 168 -13.51 -11.26 -11.80
C ARG A 168 -12.57 -10.54 -10.84
N LYS A 169 -12.04 -11.27 -9.85
CA LYS A 169 -11.13 -10.76 -8.81
C LYS A 169 -9.95 -10.03 -9.45
N HIS A 170 -9.91 -8.71 -9.29
CA HIS A 170 -8.75 -7.89 -9.64
C HIS A 170 -7.75 -7.96 -8.48
N GLY A 171 -6.48 -8.20 -8.79
CA GLY A 171 -5.48 -8.36 -7.75
C GLY A 171 -4.07 -8.66 -8.23
N PHE A 172 -3.20 -8.87 -7.25
CA PHE A 172 -1.83 -9.30 -7.48
C PHE A 172 -1.78 -10.77 -7.90
N CYS A 173 -0.72 -11.12 -8.60
CA CYS A 173 -0.32 -12.49 -8.85
C CYS A 173 -0.17 -13.24 -7.52
N ASP A 174 -0.65 -14.48 -7.46
CA ASP A 174 -0.57 -15.30 -6.24
C ASP A 174 0.87 -15.50 -5.73
N PHE A 175 1.88 -15.39 -6.61
CA PHE A 175 3.28 -15.61 -6.28
C PHE A 175 4.14 -14.35 -6.14
N CYS A 176 3.64 -13.14 -6.42
CA CYS A 176 4.41 -11.91 -6.26
C CYS A 176 3.53 -10.67 -6.10
N GLY A 177 4.14 -9.48 -6.13
CA GLY A 177 3.47 -8.19 -6.05
C GLY A 177 3.07 -7.58 -7.40
N ASN A 178 3.33 -8.25 -8.52
CA ASN A 178 2.87 -7.79 -9.84
C ASN A 178 1.37 -8.07 -10.00
N LEU A 179 0.68 -7.28 -10.79
CA LEU A 179 -0.72 -7.55 -11.17
C LEU A 179 -0.83 -8.87 -11.95
N SER A 180 -1.95 -9.58 -11.79
CA SER A 180 -2.27 -10.72 -12.67
C SER A 180 -2.42 -10.26 -14.12
N GLU A 181 -2.29 -11.17 -15.10
CA GLU A 181 -2.42 -10.85 -16.53
C GLU A 181 -3.73 -10.10 -16.82
N PHE A 182 -4.84 -10.59 -16.24
CA PHE A 182 -6.13 -9.94 -16.34
C PHE A 182 -6.14 -8.54 -15.68
N SER A 183 -5.56 -8.41 -14.49
CA SER A 183 -5.57 -7.12 -13.76
C SER A 183 -4.68 -6.08 -14.43
N ALA A 184 -3.51 -6.48 -14.94
CA ALA A 184 -2.61 -5.62 -15.70
C ALA A 184 -3.26 -5.16 -17.03
N PHE A 185 -3.94 -6.08 -17.71
CA PHE A 185 -4.69 -5.75 -18.92
C PHE A 185 -5.80 -4.74 -18.63
N MET A 186 -6.60 -4.97 -17.59
CA MET A 186 -7.69 -4.06 -17.22
C MET A 186 -7.17 -2.68 -16.79
N ALA A 187 -5.99 -2.59 -16.18
CA ALA A 187 -5.32 -1.31 -15.92
C ALA A 187 -4.94 -0.59 -17.21
N ASN A 188 -4.36 -1.29 -18.20
CA ASN A 188 -4.02 -0.70 -19.50
C ASN A 188 -5.26 -0.25 -20.28
N VAL A 189 -6.36 -0.99 -20.21
CA VAL A 189 -7.64 -0.61 -20.81
C VAL A 189 -8.20 0.65 -20.14
N ALA A 190 -8.12 0.75 -18.81
CA ALA A 190 -8.56 1.94 -18.07
C ALA A 190 -7.71 3.18 -18.37
N GLU A 191 -6.43 3.00 -18.72
CA GLU A 191 -5.50 4.07 -19.10
C GLU A 191 -5.55 4.43 -20.60
N GLU A 192 -6.53 3.93 -21.37
CA GLU A 192 -6.68 4.13 -22.83
C GLU A 192 -5.45 3.71 -23.66
N LYS A 193 -4.58 2.86 -23.11
CA LYS A 193 -3.33 2.41 -23.75
C LYS A 193 -3.51 1.25 -24.73
N VAL A 194 -4.75 0.84 -25.02
CA VAL A 194 -5.08 -0.30 -25.89
C VAL A 194 -6.08 0.17 -26.94
N ASN A 195 -5.75 0.02 -28.21
CA ASN A 195 -6.67 0.35 -29.32
C ASN A 195 -7.74 -0.75 -29.51
N ASP A 196 -8.86 -0.43 -30.17
CA ASP A 196 -10.00 -1.35 -30.34
C ASP A 196 -9.61 -2.67 -31.05
N VAL A 197 -8.60 -2.63 -31.92
CA VAL A 197 -8.07 -3.78 -32.68
C VAL A 197 -7.23 -4.71 -31.79
N GLU A 198 -6.40 -4.17 -30.90
CA GLU A 198 -5.70 -4.94 -29.87
C GLU A 198 -6.67 -5.51 -28.84
N LEU A 199 -7.74 -4.77 -28.53
CA LEU A 199 -8.82 -5.26 -27.68
C LEU A 199 -9.46 -6.51 -28.30
N GLU A 200 -9.72 -6.54 -29.62
CA GLU A 200 -10.25 -7.72 -30.32
C GLU A 200 -9.26 -8.88 -30.46
N ASN A 201 -8.00 -8.61 -30.79
CA ASN A 201 -6.99 -9.66 -30.90
C ASN A 201 -6.63 -10.28 -29.55
N ARG A 202 -6.62 -9.49 -28.47
CA ARG A 202 -6.34 -9.97 -27.10
C ARG A 202 -7.58 -10.48 -26.36
N LYS A 203 -8.80 -10.24 -26.84
CA LYS A 203 -10.03 -10.95 -26.42
C LYS A 203 -9.94 -12.46 -26.66
N LYS A 204 -9.08 -12.92 -27.57
CA LYS A 204 -8.73 -14.35 -27.77
C LYS A 204 -7.66 -14.88 -26.82
N LEU A 205 -6.97 -14.02 -26.06
CA LEU A 205 -5.94 -14.44 -25.10
C LEU A 205 -6.61 -14.89 -23.79
N GLU A 206 -6.35 -16.13 -23.39
CA GLU A 206 -6.71 -16.67 -22.08
C GLU A 206 -5.90 -15.99 -20.96
N LEU A 207 -6.22 -14.74 -20.62
CA LEU A 207 -5.52 -14.00 -19.57
C LEU A 207 -5.77 -14.64 -18.20
N SER A 208 -4.69 -14.95 -17.49
CA SER A 208 -4.79 -15.49 -16.13
C SER A 208 -5.29 -14.43 -15.15
N HIS A 209 -6.27 -14.80 -14.34
CA HIS A 209 -6.72 -14.01 -13.20
C HIS A 209 -5.83 -14.21 -11.96
N GLN A 210 -5.06 -15.30 -11.90
CA GLN A 210 -4.23 -15.71 -10.75
C GLN A 210 -2.77 -15.33 -10.89
N TYR A 211 -2.23 -15.36 -12.11
CA TYR A 211 -0.80 -15.21 -12.34
C TYR A 211 -0.48 -14.00 -13.20
N CYS A 212 0.69 -13.41 -12.99
CA CYS A 212 1.27 -12.46 -13.93
C CYS A 212 1.97 -13.20 -15.07
N ASN A 213 2.34 -12.49 -16.14
CA ASN A 213 3.03 -13.07 -17.31
C ASN A 213 4.24 -13.94 -16.92
N ARG A 214 5.03 -13.53 -15.93
CA ARG A 214 6.22 -14.27 -15.47
C ARG A 214 5.88 -15.57 -14.75
N HIS A 215 4.71 -15.63 -14.11
CA HIS A 215 4.25 -16.76 -13.32
C HIS A 215 3.16 -17.56 -14.04
N ARG A 216 2.98 -17.37 -15.35
CA ARG A 216 2.05 -18.16 -16.13
C ARG A 216 2.47 -19.65 -16.11
N PRO A 217 1.54 -20.61 -15.93
CA PRO A 217 1.89 -22.03 -15.84
C PRO A 217 2.59 -22.58 -17.09
N LYS A 218 2.10 -22.19 -18.27
CA LYS A 218 2.68 -22.52 -19.56
C LYS A 218 3.23 -21.27 -20.23
N LEU A 219 4.39 -21.43 -20.87
CA LEU A 219 4.99 -20.42 -21.73
C LEU A 219 4.21 -20.34 -23.06
N PRO A 220 4.40 -19.26 -23.86
CA PRO A 220 3.74 -19.12 -25.17
C PRO A 220 4.05 -20.27 -26.14
N ASN A 221 5.19 -20.92 -25.99
CA ASN A 221 5.58 -22.11 -26.75
C ASN A 221 4.92 -23.42 -26.25
N GLY A 222 4.04 -23.36 -25.24
CA GLY A 222 3.32 -24.51 -24.68
C GLY A 222 4.09 -25.28 -23.59
N GLU A 223 5.38 -24.99 -23.38
CA GLU A 223 6.19 -25.65 -22.35
C GLU A 223 5.82 -25.19 -20.94
N TRP A 224 6.11 -26.03 -19.96
CA TRP A 224 5.91 -25.67 -18.55
C TRP A 224 6.93 -24.64 -18.08
N ASN A 225 6.43 -23.56 -17.48
CA ASN A 225 7.28 -22.51 -16.94
C ASN A 225 8.02 -22.97 -15.66
N PRO A 226 9.36 -23.02 -15.65
CA PRO A 226 10.12 -23.42 -14.46
C PRO A 226 9.97 -22.43 -13.30
N VAL A 227 9.79 -21.13 -13.59
CA VAL A 227 9.57 -20.08 -12.59
C VAL A 227 8.24 -20.31 -11.87
N TYR A 228 7.18 -20.66 -12.60
CA TYR A 228 5.90 -21.07 -12.02
C TYR A 228 6.07 -22.28 -11.07
N ARG A 229 6.75 -23.33 -11.50
CA ARG A 229 6.98 -24.54 -10.68
C ARG A 229 7.78 -24.24 -9.42
N GLN A 230 8.79 -23.38 -9.51
CA GLN A 230 9.59 -22.96 -8.35
C GLN A 230 8.76 -22.11 -7.37
N ALA A 231 8.01 -21.14 -7.89
CA ALA A 231 7.14 -20.30 -7.09
C ALA A 231 6.06 -21.12 -6.36
N LYS A 232 5.42 -22.06 -7.08
CA LYS A 232 4.41 -22.97 -6.51
C LYS A 232 4.98 -23.84 -5.38
N ARG A 233 6.18 -24.41 -5.56
CA ARG A 233 6.86 -25.21 -4.51
C ARG A 233 7.20 -24.41 -3.25
N SER A 234 7.33 -23.09 -3.38
CA SER A 234 7.73 -22.21 -2.28
C SER A 234 6.60 -21.27 -1.84
N LEU A 235 5.35 -21.57 -2.21
CA LEU A 235 4.18 -20.74 -1.92
C LEU A 235 3.97 -20.56 -0.42
N SER A 236 4.03 -21.64 0.36
CA SER A 236 3.83 -21.57 1.82
C SER A 236 4.84 -20.67 2.50
N GLN A 237 6.12 -20.77 2.12
CA GLN A 237 7.17 -19.87 2.62
C GLN A 237 6.93 -18.43 2.21
N PHE A 238 6.51 -18.21 0.96
CA PHE A 238 6.16 -16.87 0.47
C PHE A 238 5.03 -16.23 1.28
N GLU A 239 3.96 -16.96 1.56
CA GLU A 239 2.83 -16.46 2.36
C GLU A 239 3.25 -16.13 3.79
N VAL A 240 4.10 -16.95 4.41
CA VAL A 240 4.67 -16.68 5.74
C VAL A 240 5.45 -15.37 5.74
N GLU A 241 6.33 -15.15 4.75
CA GLU A 241 7.14 -13.94 4.66
C GLU A 241 6.28 -12.70 4.35
N VAL A 242 5.26 -12.82 3.49
CA VAL A 242 4.28 -11.75 3.25
C VAL A 242 3.58 -11.36 4.55
N ALA A 243 3.13 -12.35 5.33
CA ALA A 243 2.42 -12.10 6.58
C ALA A 243 3.30 -11.42 7.63
N ARG A 244 4.55 -11.89 7.79
CA ARG A 244 5.54 -11.29 8.70
C ARG A 244 5.87 -9.84 8.32
N LEU A 245 6.13 -9.58 7.03
CA LEU A 245 6.36 -8.22 6.52
C LEU A 245 5.14 -7.31 6.74
N SER A 246 3.94 -7.80 6.43
CA SER A 246 2.71 -7.02 6.56
C SER A 246 2.42 -6.65 8.01
N ARG A 247 2.57 -7.59 8.95
CA ARG A 247 2.38 -7.32 10.38
C ARG A 247 3.43 -6.35 10.93
N GLN A 248 4.69 -6.53 10.57
CA GLN A 248 5.75 -5.61 11.01
C GLN A 248 5.56 -4.20 10.46
N CYS A 249 5.17 -4.06 9.19
CA CYS A 249 4.84 -2.76 8.61
C CYS A 249 3.63 -2.09 9.28
N ALA A 250 2.62 -2.86 9.70
CA ALA A 250 1.44 -2.33 10.40
C ALA A 250 1.77 -1.76 11.79
N ARG A 251 2.83 -2.26 12.43
CA ARG A 251 3.28 -1.83 13.76
C ARG A 251 4.78 -1.54 13.74
N PRO A 252 5.22 -0.47 13.04
CA PRO A 252 6.63 -0.23 12.74
C PRO A 252 7.48 -0.04 14.00
N SER A 253 6.90 0.49 15.08
CA SER A 253 7.59 0.74 16.35
C SER A 253 7.73 -0.50 17.25
N SER A 254 7.08 -1.63 16.91
CA SER A 254 7.10 -2.84 17.75
C SER A 254 8.08 -3.88 17.21
N PRO A 255 9.19 -4.18 17.92
CA PRO A 255 10.21 -5.14 17.45
C PRO A 255 9.74 -6.60 17.35
N GLN A 256 8.54 -6.93 17.84
CA GLN A 256 7.95 -8.28 17.86
C GLN A 256 6.72 -8.38 16.94
N ALA A 257 6.42 -7.35 16.15
CA ALA A 257 5.18 -7.32 15.36
C ALA A 257 5.14 -8.37 14.24
N ALA A 258 6.28 -8.80 13.73
CA ALA A 258 6.34 -9.89 12.75
C ALA A 258 5.73 -11.20 13.28
N ALA A 259 5.70 -11.42 14.60
CA ALA A 259 5.09 -12.58 15.26
C ALA A 259 5.55 -13.91 14.64
N SER A 260 6.86 -14.07 14.46
CA SER A 260 7.47 -15.30 13.92
C SER A 260 7.58 -16.42 14.95
N GLY A 261 7.40 -16.12 16.24
CA GLY A 261 7.66 -17.04 17.36
C GLY A 261 9.13 -17.06 17.80
N ASP A 262 10.02 -16.33 17.11
CA ASP A 262 11.44 -16.22 17.46
C ASP A 262 11.86 -14.73 17.56
N PRO A 263 12.31 -14.25 18.74
CA PRO A 263 12.66 -12.84 18.92
C PRO A 263 13.76 -12.32 18.00
N LEU A 264 14.73 -13.16 17.61
CA LEU A 264 15.81 -12.76 16.70
C LEU A 264 15.27 -12.62 15.26
N VAL A 265 14.33 -13.46 14.86
CA VAL A 265 13.67 -13.34 13.55
C VAL A 265 12.80 -12.09 13.52
N ASP A 266 12.04 -11.80 14.58
CA ASP A 266 11.22 -10.57 14.62
C ASP A 266 12.10 -9.30 14.62
N SER A 267 13.22 -9.32 15.36
CA SER A 267 14.20 -8.23 15.34
C SER A 267 14.78 -8.00 13.94
N TYR A 268 14.96 -9.05 13.15
CA TYR A 268 15.40 -8.92 11.76
C TYR A 268 14.39 -8.09 10.96
N TYR A 269 13.10 -8.46 11.01
CA TYR A 269 12.06 -7.74 10.27
C TYR A 269 11.95 -6.28 10.70
N TYR A 270 11.96 -6.03 12.01
CA TYR A 270 11.95 -4.69 12.57
C TYR A 270 13.10 -3.83 12.01
N ARG A 271 14.36 -4.28 12.16
CA ARG A 271 15.54 -3.55 11.68
C ARG A 271 15.56 -3.41 10.16
N TYR A 272 15.16 -4.46 9.46
CA TYR A 272 15.17 -4.50 8.00
C TYR A 272 14.17 -3.51 7.38
N LEU A 273 13.03 -3.30 8.04
CA LEU A 273 11.98 -2.38 7.56
C LEU A 273 12.13 -0.94 8.06
N LEU A 274 12.78 -0.72 9.22
CA LEU A 274 12.92 0.58 9.87
C LEU A 274 13.39 1.71 8.94
N HIS A 275 14.29 1.40 8.00
CA HIS A 275 14.87 2.37 7.07
C HIS A 275 14.37 2.27 5.62
N LYS A 276 13.38 1.41 5.35
CA LYS A 276 12.87 1.19 3.99
C LYS A 276 11.63 2.01 3.64
N GLY A 277 10.96 2.61 4.63
CA GLY A 277 9.78 3.47 4.39
C GLY A 277 8.60 2.75 3.75
N VAL A 278 8.53 1.41 3.89
CA VAL A 278 7.43 0.59 3.35
C VAL A 278 6.25 0.66 4.32
N GLN A 279 5.11 1.11 3.83
CA GLN A 279 3.87 1.28 4.57
C GLN A 279 2.97 0.05 4.41
N PRO A 280 2.01 -0.17 5.33
CA PRO A 280 1.08 -1.32 5.27
C PRO A 280 0.29 -1.40 3.95
N ALA A 281 0.01 -0.26 3.34
CA ALA A 281 -0.74 -0.18 2.10
C ALA A 281 0.11 -0.45 0.84
N ASP A 282 1.44 -0.55 0.96
CA ASP A 282 2.34 -0.90 -0.15
C ASP A 282 2.35 -2.41 -0.44
N LYS A 283 1.15 -2.99 -0.64
CA LYS A 283 0.93 -4.44 -0.77
C LYS A 283 1.78 -5.07 -1.88
N ALA A 284 1.96 -4.36 -3.01
CA ALA A 284 2.81 -4.81 -4.10
C ALA A 284 4.28 -4.95 -3.67
N ALA A 285 4.82 -3.91 -3.00
CA ALA A 285 6.20 -3.90 -2.53
C ALA A 285 6.45 -4.98 -1.47
N LEU A 286 5.52 -5.15 -0.51
CA LEU A 286 5.61 -6.19 0.51
C LEU A 286 5.64 -7.60 -0.10
N ARG A 287 4.78 -7.85 -1.09
CA ARG A 287 4.75 -9.13 -1.81
C ARG A 287 6.01 -9.34 -2.64
N ASN A 288 6.52 -8.33 -3.35
CA ASN A 288 7.76 -8.47 -4.11
C ASN A 288 8.97 -8.70 -3.19
N LEU A 289 9.01 -8.06 -2.02
CA LEU A 289 10.04 -8.26 -1.01
C LEU A 289 10.00 -9.69 -0.44
N ALA A 290 8.81 -10.20 -0.12
CA ALA A 290 8.64 -11.58 0.31
C ALA A 290 9.11 -12.58 -0.76
N ARG A 291 8.71 -12.36 -2.02
CA ARG A 291 9.15 -13.22 -3.15
C ARG A 291 10.67 -13.23 -3.26
N LEU A 292 11.30 -12.06 -3.13
CA LEU A 292 12.75 -11.92 -3.16
C LEU A 292 13.44 -12.68 -2.02
N MET A 293 12.92 -12.60 -0.80
CA MET A 293 13.44 -13.36 0.36
C MET A 293 13.42 -14.87 0.11
N VAL A 294 12.32 -15.39 -0.45
CA VAL A 294 12.17 -16.81 -0.73
C VAL A 294 13.04 -17.25 -1.91
N ASP A 295 13.06 -16.49 -3.01
CA ASP A 295 13.89 -16.80 -4.18
C ASP A 295 15.38 -16.85 -3.86
N LYS A 296 15.83 -15.96 -2.97
CA LYS A 296 17.21 -15.90 -2.48
C LYS A 296 17.48 -16.81 -1.28
N LYS A 297 16.52 -17.65 -0.89
CA LYS A 297 16.65 -18.65 0.19
C LYS A 297 17.12 -18.01 1.52
N LEU A 298 16.48 -16.90 1.91
CA LEU A 298 16.72 -16.24 3.19
C LEU A 298 15.96 -16.96 4.33
N SER A 299 16.58 -18.00 4.87
CA SER A 299 16.04 -18.77 5.99
C SER A 299 16.03 -17.98 7.30
N ASP A 300 15.21 -18.41 8.26
CA ASP A 300 15.17 -17.81 9.60
C ASP A 300 16.52 -17.92 10.30
N THR A 301 17.27 -19.02 10.15
CA THR A 301 18.63 -19.12 10.66
C THR A 301 19.54 -18.01 10.12
N LYS A 302 19.45 -17.68 8.82
CA LYS A 302 20.21 -16.58 8.22
C LYS A 302 19.77 -15.22 8.78
N LYS A 303 18.46 -15.02 8.99
CA LYS A 303 17.93 -13.80 9.64
C LYS A 303 18.50 -13.63 11.06
N LYS A 304 18.52 -14.71 11.86
CA LYS A 304 19.12 -14.71 13.21
C LYS A 304 20.61 -14.38 13.17
N MET A 305 21.38 -14.99 12.25
CA MET A 305 22.81 -14.68 12.06
C MET A 305 23.03 -13.20 11.73
N LEU A 306 22.22 -12.62 10.84
CA LEU A 306 22.32 -11.20 10.46
C LEU A 306 22.07 -10.27 11.65
N VAL A 307 21.06 -10.56 12.49
CA VAL A 307 20.76 -9.77 13.69
C VAL A 307 21.90 -9.85 14.69
N LEU A 308 22.41 -11.06 14.98
CA LEU A 308 23.53 -11.22 15.92
C LEU A 308 24.81 -10.54 15.41
N LEU A 309 25.09 -10.63 14.11
CA LEU A 309 26.22 -9.93 13.49
C LEU A 309 26.06 -8.42 13.60
N HIS A 310 24.86 -7.90 13.37
CA HIS A 310 24.55 -6.48 13.50
C HIS A 310 24.65 -6.00 14.97
N SER A 311 24.39 -6.87 15.94
CA SER A 311 24.61 -6.60 17.38
C SER A 311 26.07 -6.71 17.82
N GLY A 312 27.02 -6.89 16.90
CA GLY A 312 28.46 -6.89 17.18
C GLY A 312 29.06 -8.26 17.55
N PHE A 313 28.29 -9.35 17.50
CA PHE A 313 28.83 -10.68 17.78
C PHE A 313 29.70 -11.18 16.61
N ASN A 314 30.86 -11.77 16.95
CA ASN A 314 31.69 -12.45 15.97
C ASN A 314 31.10 -13.83 15.60
N GLN A 315 31.56 -14.40 14.48
CA GLN A 315 31.01 -15.64 13.93
C GLN A 315 31.12 -16.85 14.88
N SER A 316 32.15 -16.92 15.73
CA SER A 316 32.29 -18.00 16.72
C SER A 316 31.23 -17.90 17.80
N VAL A 317 30.98 -16.68 18.31
CA VAL A 317 29.93 -16.44 19.32
C VAL A 317 28.54 -16.64 18.73
N ILE A 318 28.32 -16.25 17.47
CA ILE A 318 27.07 -16.54 16.74
C ILE A 318 26.84 -18.05 16.65
N ALA A 319 27.89 -18.81 16.32
CA ALA A 319 27.82 -20.26 16.21
C ALA A 319 27.38 -20.89 17.54
N SER A 320 27.96 -20.47 18.67
CA SER A 320 27.57 -20.92 20.01
C SER A 320 26.15 -20.48 20.40
N LYS A 321 25.77 -19.22 20.14
CA LYS A 321 24.43 -18.70 20.52
C LYS A 321 23.27 -19.34 19.76
N LEU A 322 23.52 -19.84 18.55
CA LEU A 322 22.51 -20.51 17.74
C LEU A 322 22.48 -22.03 17.93
N GLN A 323 23.29 -22.59 18.84
CA GLN A 323 23.18 -23.99 19.24
C GLN A 323 21.91 -24.18 20.07
N GLY A 324 20.94 -24.91 19.51
CA GLY A 324 19.77 -25.37 20.25
C GLY A 324 20.07 -26.66 21.01
N HIS A 325 19.37 -26.89 22.12
CA HIS A 325 19.35 -28.20 22.78
C HIS A 325 18.91 -29.27 21.75
N GLY A 326 19.79 -30.23 21.47
CA GLY A 326 19.50 -31.37 20.57
C GLY A 326 19.77 -31.16 19.08
N GLN A 327 20.34 -30.03 18.65
CA GLN A 327 20.74 -29.82 17.24
C GLN A 327 22.25 -30.00 17.02
N LYS A 328 22.62 -30.44 15.81
CA LYS A 328 24.02 -30.61 15.39
C LYS A 328 24.78 -29.28 15.59
N PRO A 329 25.98 -29.29 16.21
CA PRO A 329 26.69 -28.06 16.54
C PRO A 329 26.96 -27.23 15.29
N LEU A 330 26.48 -25.99 15.29
CA LEU A 330 26.78 -25.02 14.25
C LEU A 330 28.25 -24.61 14.40
N THR A 331 29.05 -24.74 13.34
CA THR A 331 30.46 -24.35 13.36
C THR A 331 30.65 -22.91 12.87
N ARG A 332 31.72 -22.25 13.31
CA ARG A 332 32.13 -20.93 12.77
C ARG A 332 32.19 -20.93 11.24
N GLN A 333 32.72 -21.99 10.64
CA GLN A 333 32.82 -22.14 9.19
C GLN A 333 31.43 -22.21 8.52
N ALA A 334 30.47 -22.91 9.14
CA ALA A 334 29.09 -22.95 8.64
C ALA A 334 28.43 -21.57 8.70
N VAL A 335 28.66 -20.81 9.78
CA VAL A 335 28.19 -19.41 9.89
C VAL A 335 28.81 -18.54 8.79
N SER A 336 30.13 -18.65 8.56
CA SER A 336 30.81 -17.90 7.50
C SER A 336 30.24 -18.19 6.13
N LYS A 337 30.05 -19.47 5.78
CA LYS A 337 29.46 -19.88 4.49
C LYS A 337 28.01 -19.41 4.35
N ALA A 338 27.22 -19.52 5.42
CA ALA A 338 25.84 -19.07 5.43
C ALA A 338 25.75 -17.56 5.19
N LEU A 339 26.52 -16.75 5.92
CA LEU A 339 26.57 -15.30 5.75
C LEU A 339 27.05 -14.90 4.34
N ALA A 340 28.09 -15.55 3.81
CA ALA A 340 28.59 -15.29 2.46
C ALA A 340 27.56 -15.60 1.36
N SER A 341 26.62 -16.52 1.61
CA SER A 341 25.52 -16.83 0.67
C SER A 341 24.35 -15.85 0.71
N ILE A 342 24.33 -14.90 1.66
CA ILE A 342 23.24 -13.93 1.79
C ILE A 342 23.48 -12.80 0.80
N SER A 343 22.48 -12.54 -0.05
CA SER A 343 22.48 -11.39 -0.95
C SER A 343 22.59 -10.08 -0.15
N GLU A 344 23.42 -9.15 -0.62
CA GLU A 344 23.70 -7.88 0.07
C GLU A 344 22.45 -7.03 0.36
N VAL A 345 21.42 -7.19 -0.49
CA VAL A 345 20.11 -6.57 -0.34
C VAL A 345 19.44 -6.85 1.02
N PHE A 346 19.84 -7.92 1.72
CA PHE A 346 19.34 -8.30 3.04
C PHE A 346 20.26 -7.91 4.19
N ASP A 347 21.45 -7.36 3.92
CA ASP A 347 22.39 -6.97 4.97
C ASP A 347 21.84 -5.79 5.78
N LEU A 348 21.81 -5.95 7.11
CA LEU A 348 21.35 -4.95 8.06
C LEU A 348 22.36 -3.84 8.31
N ARG A 349 23.63 -4.02 7.92
CA ARG A 349 24.71 -3.04 8.11
C ARG A 349 24.81 -2.05 6.96
N LYS A 350 24.29 -2.43 5.78
CA LYS A 350 24.28 -1.55 4.61
C LYS A 350 22.99 -0.74 4.59
N PRO A 351 23.04 0.59 4.44
CA PRO A 351 21.85 1.38 4.19
C PRO A 351 21.34 1.01 2.80
N ASN A 352 20.42 0.04 2.73
CA ASN A 352 19.78 -0.36 1.48
C ASN A 352 18.82 0.75 1.04
N ARG A 353 19.39 1.80 0.43
CA ARG A 353 18.70 2.90 -0.22
C ARG A 353 18.25 2.41 -1.59
N HIS A 354 16.94 2.41 -1.81
CA HIS A 354 16.25 2.08 -3.06
C HIS A 354 15.99 0.58 -3.33
N PHE A 355 14.74 0.18 -3.13
CA PHE A 355 14.11 -0.81 -3.98
C PHE A 355 13.26 -0.05 -4.99
N VAL A 356 13.70 -0.05 -6.25
CA VAL A 356 12.82 0.23 -7.38
C VAL A 356 12.13 -1.09 -7.69
N PHE A 357 10.81 -1.15 -7.51
CA PHE A 357 9.98 -2.28 -7.95
C PHE A 357 9.22 -1.87 -9.20
#